data_AF-A0A662RUI2-F1
#
_entry.id   AF-A0A662RUI2-F1
#
_cell.length_a   1.000
_cell.length_b   1.000
_cell.length_c   1.000
_cell.angle_alpha   90.00
_cell.angle_beta   90.00
_cell.angle_gamma   90.00
#
_symmetry.space_group_name_H-M   'P 1'
#
loop_
_entity.id
_entity.type
_entity.pdbx_description
1 polymer ?
#
loop_
_entity_poly.entity_id
_entity_poly.type
_entity_poly.pdbx_seq_one_letter_code
_entity_poly.pdbx_strand_id
1 'polypeptide(L)' 'VPRTVEEKIVACADNLINGDRRISIEESLAEMRAKLGDDHPAIERAKKLYDEVLGASSSESHVKGE' A
#
# COMPACT_ATOMS: atom_id res chain seq x y z
N VAL A 1 -4.98 -5.20 13.53
CA VAL A 1 -4.98 -5.13 12.06
C VAL A 1 -6.39 -4.79 11.60
N PRO A 2 -6.54 -3.87 10.63
CA PRO A 2 -7.85 -3.39 10.15
C PRO A 2 -8.69 -4.55 9.61
N ARG A 3 -10.00 -4.54 9.86
CA ARG A 3 -10.89 -5.69 9.57
C ARG A 3 -11.90 -5.36 8.49
N THR A 4 -12.56 -4.22 8.62
CA THR A 4 -13.56 -3.72 7.66
C THR A 4 -12.90 -3.04 6.47
N VAL A 5 -13.67 -2.82 5.40
CA VAL A 5 -13.18 -2.14 4.19
C VAL A 5 -12.82 -0.69 4.52
N GLU A 6 -13.64 -0.02 5.32
CA GLU A 6 -13.44 1.36 5.75
C GLU A 6 -12.16 1.51 6.59
N GLU A 7 -11.93 0.61 7.56
CA GLU A 7 -10.69 0.61 8.34
C GLU A 7 -9.45 0.40 7.45
N LYS A 8 -9.58 -0.45 6.43
CA LYS A 8 -8.48 -0.70 5.48
C LYS A 8 -8.19 0.54 4.62
N ILE A 9 -9.23 1.20 4.12
CA ILE A 9 -9.10 2.45 3.35
C ILE A 9 -8.44 3.53 4.20
N VAL A 10 -8.90 3.75 5.43
CA VAL A 10 -8.33 4.77 6.34
C VAL A 10 -6.88 4.45 6.67
N ALA A 11 -6.56 3.21 7.02
CA ALA A 11 -5.19 2.81 7.31
C ALA A 11 -4.26 2.89 6.08
N CYS A 12 -4.77 2.59 4.88
CA CYS A 12 -4.01 2.76 3.64
C CYS A 12 -3.75 4.24 3.34
N ALA A 13 -4.74 5.10 3.54
CA ALA A 13 -4.58 6.54 3.37
C ALA A 13 -3.53 7.10 4.34
N ASP A 14 -3.58 6.72 5.62
CA ASP A 14 -2.60 7.10 6.63
C ASP A 14 -1.17 6.71 6.23
N ASN A 15 -0.97 5.48 5.75
CA ASN A 15 0.33 5.00 5.27
C ASN A 15 0.88 5.81 4.07
N LEU A 16 0.04 6.51 3.32
CA LEU A 16 0.44 7.30 2.15
C LEU A 16 0.60 8.80 2.44
N ILE A 17 0.48 9.21 3.71
CA ILE A 17 0.72 10.59 4.14
C ILE A 17 1.98 10.64 4.99
N ASN A 18 2.88 11.56 4.65
CA ASN A 18 4.00 11.92 5.53
C ASN A 18 3.94 13.43 5.81
N GLY A 19 3.59 13.78 7.05
CA GLY A 19 3.31 15.16 7.43
C GLY A 19 2.08 15.69 6.71
N ASP A 20 2.26 16.75 5.91
CA ASP A 20 1.21 17.38 5.12
C ASP A 20 1.19 16.93 3.64
N ARG A 21 2.12 16.06 3.23
CA ARG A 21 2.24 15.62 1.83
C ARG A 21 1.84 14.16 1.62
N ARG A 22 1.24 13.90 0.46
CA ARG A 22 1.04 12.52 -0.04
C ARG A 22 2.34 11.99 -0.63
N ILE A 23 2.70 10.79 -0.25
CA ILE A 23 3.89 10.06 -0.73
C ILE A 23 3.48 8.78 -1.46
N SER A 24 4.43 8.22 -2.22
CA SER A 24 4.23 6.94 -2.90
C SER A 24 4.33 5.77 -1.90
N ILE A 25 3.76 4.61 -2.25
CA ILE A 25 3.91 3.40 -1.42
C ILE A 25 5.38 3.02 -1.24
N GLU A 26 6.20 3.13 -2.29
CA GLU A 26 7.63 2.82 -2.22
C GLU A 26 8.39 3.74 -1.23
N GLU A 27 8.05 5.03 -1.22
CA GLU A 27 8.63 5.99 -0.26
C GLU A 27 8.20 5.66 1.18
N SER A 28 6.91 5.35 1.37
CA SER A 28 6.39 4.95 2.68
C SER A 28 7.08 3.69 3.21
N LEU A 29 7.23 2.66 2.36
CA LEU A 29 7.94 1.42 2.71
C LEU A 29 9.42 1.67 3.01
N ALA A 30 10.09 2.56 2.25
CA ALA A 30 11.47 2.93 2.51
C ALA A 30 11.64 3.63 3.87
N GLU A 31 10.73 4.55 4.22
CA GLU A 31 10.74 5.18 5.54
C GLU A 31 10.43 4.20 6.67
N MET A 32 9.50 3.27 6.46
CA MET A 32 9.24 2.20 7.42
C MET A 32 10.47 1.32 7.63
N ARG A 33 11.21 0.95 6.57
CA ARG A 33 12.47 0.22 6.66
C ARG A 33 13.53 0.99 7.43
N ALA A 34 13.68 2.29 7.15
CA ALA A 34 14.64 3.15 7.85
C ALA A 34 14.31 3.30 9.35
N LYS A 35 13.02 3.33 9.72
CA LYS A 35 12.56 3.52 11.10
C LYS A 35 12.48 2.23 11.92
N LEU A 36 12.10 1.11 11.29
CA LEU A 36 11.78 -0.16 11.97
C LEU A 36 12.80 -1.28 11.69
N GLY A 37 13.64 -1.12 10.66
CA GLY A 37 14.53 -2.15 10.12
C GLY A 37 13.93 -2.90 8.93
N ASP A 38 14.78 -3.36 8.02
CA ASP A 38 14.38 -3.97 6.74
C ASP A 38 13.48 -5.22 6.86
N ASP A 39 13.63 -6.01 7.93
CA ASP A 39 12.90 -7.27 8.14
C ASP A 39 11.61 -7.09 8.96
N HIS A 40 11.21 -5.85 9.26
CA HIS A 40 10.08 -5.63 10.15
C HIS A 40 8.75 -6.06 9.48
N PRO A 41 7.93 -6.92 10.12
CA PRO A 41 6.71 -7.49 9.51
C PRO A 41 5.63 -6.45 9.18
N ALA A 42 5.76 -5.22 9.67
CA ALA A 42 4.87 -4.12 9.32
C ALA A 42 5.02 -3.68 7.85
N ILE A 43 6.22 -3.82 7.25
CA ILE A 43 6.50 -3.42 5.87
C ILE A 43 5.68 -4.27 4.91
N GLU A 44 5.74 -5.59 5.04
CA GLU A 44 4.95 -6.53 4.24
C GLU A 44 3.44 -6.32 4.45
N ARG A 45 3.02 -6.02 5.69
CA ARG A 45 1.61 -5.72 5.99
C ARG A 45 1.12 -4.44 5.32
N ALA A 46 1.92 -3.37 5.32
CA ALA A 46 1.57 -2.11 4.68
C ALA A 46 1.47 -2.27 3.17
N LYS A 47 2.42 -3.00 2.56
CA LYS A 47 2.38 -3.33 1.13
C LYS A 47 1.14 -4.14 0.75
N LYS A 48 0.81 -5.17 1.53
CA LYS A 48 -0.39 -5.99 1.30
C LYS A 48 -1.68 -5.19 1.46
N LEU A 49 -1.74 -4.30 2.44
CA LEU A 49 -2.89 -3.41 2.64
C LEU A 49 -3.07 -2.45 1.46
N TYR A 50 -1.97 -1.89 0.96
CA TYR A 50 -1.98 -1.04 -0.23
C TYR A 50 -2.50 -1.80 -1.46
N ASP A 51 -2.01 -3.00 -1.71
CA ASP A 51 -2.46 -3.86 -2.81
C ASP A 51 -3.94 -4.24 -2.67
N GLU A 52 -4.41 -4.53 -1.45
CA GLU A 52 -5.82 -4.86 -1.20
C GLU A 52 -6.77 -3.67 -1.46
N VAL A 53 -6.36 -2.46 -1.09
CA VAL A 53 -7.20 -1.25 -1.19
C VAL A 53 -7.13 -0.62 -2.58
N LEU A 54 -5.95 -0.59 -3.19
CA LEU A 54 -5.70 0.10 -4.45
C LEU A 54 -5.53 -0.84 -5.64
N GLY A 55 -5.54 -2.16 -5.40
CA GLY A 55 -5.80 -3.23 -6.38
C GLY A 55 -5.08 -3.06 -7.70
N ALA A 56 -3.91 -3.70 -7.85
CA ALA A 56 -3.21 -4.00 -9.10
C ALA A 56 -3.88 -3.45 -10.38
N SER A 57 -3.45 -2.26 -10.81
CA SER A 57 -3.71 -1.80 -12.18
C SER A 57 -2.83 -2.59 -13.15
N SER A 58 -3.21 -3.83 -13.45
CA SER A 58 -2.77 -4.66 -14.59
C SER A 58 -3.73 -5.86 -14.60
N SER A 59 -4.61 -6.09 -15.57
CA SER A 59 -4.69 -5.64 -16.95
C SER A 59 -6.03 -6.13 -17.53
N GLU A 60 -6.89 -5.26 -18.05
CA GLU A 60 -7.81 -5.63 -19.12
C GLU A 60 -7.19 -5.22 -20.45
N SER A 61 -6.04 -5.83 -20.78
CA SER A 61 -5.68 -6.06 -22.17
C SER A 61 -6.43 -7.32 -22.61
N HIS A 62 -7.72 -7.16 -22.90
CA HIS A 62 -8.48 -8.16 -23.64
C HIS A 62 -8.01 -8.11 -25.10
N VAL A 63 -6.91 -8.79 -25.40
CA VAL A 63 -6.62 -9.21 -26.78
C VAL A 63 -7.59 -10.37 -27.07
N LYS A 64 -8.76 -10.04 -27.61
CA LYS A 64 -9.53 -10.92 -28.49
C LYS A 64 -9.04 -10.59 -29.90
N GLY A 65 -8.44 -11.54 -30.62
CA GLY A 65 -9.09 -12.18 -31.78
C GLY A 65 -9.44 -11.12 -32.83
N GLU A 66 -8.87 -11.10 -34.03
CA GLU A 66 -8.57 -12.17 -34.99
C GLU A 66 -7.47 -11.72 -35.96
#